data_AF-W0ADN5-F1
#
_entry.id   AF-W0ADN5-F1
#
_cell.length_a   1.000
_cell.length_b   1.000
_cell.length_c   1.000
_cell.angle_alpha   90.00
_cell.angle_beta   90.00
_cell.angle_gamma   90.00
#
_symmetry.space_group_name_H-M   'P 1'
#
loop_
_entity.id
_entity.type
_entity.pdbx_description
1 polymer ?
#
loop_
_entity_poly.entity_id
_entity_poly.type
_entity_poly.pdbx_seq_one_letter_code
_entity_poly.pdbx_strand_id
1 'polypeptide(L)' 'MLIVETVARIRREFFVKGKSIKEIVCDLGVSRNTVRKVLRSGETAFSYERSVQLLPKLGPWAADLERLLEAMNARRPANG' A
#
# COMPACT_ATOMS: atom_id res chain seq x y z
N MET A 1 3.48 -6.90 0.57
CA MET A 1 4.08 -6.01 -0.42
C MET A 1 5.16 -6.79 -1.16
N LEU A 2 5.15 -6.82 -2.50
CA LEU A 2 6.31 -7.34 -3.25
C LEU A 2 7.30 -6.19 -3.41
N ILE A 3 8.49 -6.37 -2.88
CA ILE A 3 9.56 -5.38 -2.97
C ILE A 3 10.07 -5.37 -4.42
N VAL A 4 10.55 -4.21 -4.88
CA VAL A 4 11.10 -3.99 -6.24
C VAL A 4 12.13 -5.06 -6.63
N GLU A 5 12.94 -5.52 -5.66
CA GLU A 5 13.93 -6.56 -5.86
C GLU A 5 13.31 -7.88 -6.36
N THR A 6 12.24 -8.35 -5.72
CA THR A 6 11.55 -9.60 -6.09
C THR A 6 10.94 -9.49 -7.48
N VAL A 7 10.35 -8.34 -7.80
CA VAL A 7 9.76 -8.06 -9.12
C VAL A 7 10.84 -8.08 -10.20
N ALA A 8 11.97 -7.41 -9.96
CA ALA A 8 13.10 -7.40 -10.89
C ALA A 8 13.70 -8.79 -11.08
N ARG A 9 13.80 -9.59 -10.00
CA ARG A 9 14.30 -10.97 -10.08
C ARG A 9 13.38 -11.85 -10.93
N ILE A 10 12.07 -11.82 -10.70
CA ILE A 10 11.09 -12.55 -11.51
C ILE A 10 11.20 -12.19 -13.00
N ARG A 11 11.29 -10.88 -13.32
CA ARG A 11 11.40 -10.43 -14.71
C ARG A 11 12.71 -10.86 -15.37
N ARG A 12 13.83 -10.82 -14.66
CA ARG A 12 15.13 -11.29 -15.17
C ARG A 12 15.10 -12.79 -15.44
N GLU A 13 14.58 -13.60 -14.52
CA GLU A 13 14.50 -15.06 -14.73
C GLU A 13 13.63 -15.41 -15.96
N PHE A 14 12.55 -14.68 -16.20
CA PHE A 14 11.66 -14.94 -17.34
C PHE A 14 12.19 -14.37 -18.66
N PHE A 15 12.44 -13.06 -18.75
CA PHE A 15 12.75 -12.40 -20.02
C PHE A 15 14.22 -12.51 -20.43
N VAL A 16 15.15 -12.62 -19.48
CA VAL A 16 16.59 -12.70 -19.78
C VAL A 16 17.06 -14.14 -19.79
N LYS A 17 16.67 -14.94 -18.79
CA LYS A 17 17.10 -16.33 -18.66
C LYS A 17 16.15 -17.34 -19.32
N GLY A 18 14.98 -16.91 -19.79
CA GLY A 18 14.03 -17.77 -20.51
C GLY A 18 13.38 -18.86 -19.66
N LYS A 19 13.43 -18.77 -18.33
CA LYS A 19 12.85 -19.80 -17.44
C LYS A 19 11.34 -19.84 -17.54
N SER A 20 10.77 -21.04 -17.41
CA SER A 20 9.34 -21.23 -17.31
C SER A 20 8.79 -20.68 -15.99
N ILE A 21 7.49 -20.37 -15.97
CA ILE A 21 6.80 -19.94 -14.74
C ILE A 21 6.91 -21.00 -13.63
N LYS A 22 6.94 -22.29 -13.98
CA LYS A 22 7.07 -23.38 -13.00
C LYS A 22 8.42 -23.34 -12.31
N GLU A 23 9.51 -23.18 -13.07
CA GLU A 23 10.87 -23.07 -12.53
C GLU A 23 11.00 -21.83 -11.64
N ILE A 24 10.51 -20.67 -12.08
CA ILE A 24 10.57 -19.43 -11.30
C ILE A 24 9.83 -19.56 -9.96
N VAL A 25 8.67 -20.23 -9.95
CA VAL A 25 7.91 -20.48 -8.71
C VAL A 25 8.71 -21.36 -7.74
N CYS A 26 9.33 -22.43 -8.24
CA CYS A 26 10.15 -23.32 -7.41
C CYS A 26 11.42 -22.61 -6.90
N ASP A 27 12.15 -21.92 -7.78
CA ASP A 27 13.43 -21.28 -7.46
C ASP A 27 13.27 -20.11 -6.49
N LEU A 28 12.21 -19.29 -6.67
CA LEU A 28 12.05 -18.05 -5.93
C LEU A 28 11.08 -18.15 -4.75
N GLY A 29 10.39 -19.29 -4.57
CA GLY A 29 9.42 -19.51 -3.50
C GLY A 29 8.21 -18.57 -3.53
N VAL A 30 7.93 -17.92 -4.67
CA VAL A 30 6.79 -17.02 -4.85
C VAL A 30 5.61 -17.73 -5.49
N SER A 31 4.39 -17.33 -5.14
CA SER A 31 3.18 -17.92 -5.70
C SER A 31 3.13 -17.78 -7.23
N ARG A 32 2.53 -18.76 -7.91
CA ARG A 32 2.32 -18.71 -9.37
C ARG A 32 1.52 -17.48 -9.80
N ASN A 33 0.55 -17.07 -8.99
CA ASN A 33 -0.27 -15.89 -9.26
C ASN A 33 0.56 -14.60 -9.19
N THR A 34 1.49 -14.52 -8.23
CA THR A 34 2.46 -13.42 -8.14
C THR A 34 3.32 -13.33 -9.40
N VAL A 35 3.91 -14.45 -9.83
CA VAL A 35 4.75 -14.49 -11.04
C VAL A 35 3.94 -14.04 -12.26
N ARG A 36 2.72 -14.58 -12.43
CA ARG A 36 1.81 -14.17 -13.52
C ARG A 36 1.44 -12.68 -13.45
N LYS A 37 1.17 -12.14 -12.27
CA LYS A 37 0.82 -10.72 -12.08
C LYS A 37 1.98 -9.81 -12.51
N VAL A 38 3.21 -10.15 -12.09
CA VAL A 38 4.44 -9.43 -12.47
C VAL A 38 4.62 -9.45 -13.99
N LEU A 39 4.51 -10.63 -14.61
CA LEU A 39 4.74 -10.78 -16.05
C LEU A 39 3.66 -10.12 -16.91
N ARG A 40 2.41 -10.05 -16.44
CA ARG A 40 1.28 -9.45 -17.18
C ARG A 40 1.29 -7.91 -17.14
N SER A 41 1.57 -7.34 -15.97
CA SER A 41 1.45 -5.88 -15.76
C SER A 41 2.70 -5.11 -16.19
N GLY A 42 3.88 -5.73 -16.13
CA GLY A 42 5.14 -5.02 -16.37
C GLY A 42 5.47 -3.95 -15.32
N GLU A 43 4.69 -3.84 -14.24
CA GLU A 43 4.92 -2.92 -13.14
C GLU A 43 6.19 -3.29 -12.36
N THR A 44 6.91 -2.27 -11.90
CA THR A 44 8.17 -2.40 -11.16
C THR A 44 7.96 -2.54 -9.64
N ALA A 45 6.77 -2.22 -9.16
CA ALA A 45 6.36 -2.41 -7.78
C ALA A 45 4.85 -2.65 -7.72
N PHE A 46 4.42 -3.53 -6.81
CA PHE A 46 3.02 -3.61 -6.40
C PHE A 46 2.92 -3.00 -5.01
N SER A 47 2.76 -1.68 -4.96
CA SER A 47 2.35 -1.01 -3.73
C SER A 47 0.90 -1.37 -3.42
N TYR A 48 0.59 -1.47 -2.14
CA TYR A 48 -0.80 -1.47 -1.71
C TYR A 48 -1.27 -0.02 -1.73
N GLU A 49 -1.91 0.40 -2.82
CA GLU A 49 -2.63 1.67 -2.86
C GLU A 49 -4.02 1.46 -2.29
N ARG A 50 -4.27 2.08 -1.14
CA ARG A 50 -5.62 2.14 -0.58
C ARG A 50 -6.39 3.23 -1.32
N SER A 51 -7.38 2.85 -2.12
CA SER A 51 -8.21 3.78 -2.89
C SER A 51 -9.02 4.74 -2.00
N VAL A 52 -9.33 4.33 -0.77
CA VAL A 52 -10.07 5.14 0.20
C VAL A 52 -9.33 5.11 1.53
N GLN A 53 -8.65 6.20 1.88
CA GLN A 53 -8.19 6.41 3.25
C GLN A 53 -9.42 6.39 4.15
N LEU A 54 -9.43 5.54 5.19
CA LEU A 54 -10.51 5.62 6.17
C LEU A 54 -10.42 7.01 6.81
N LEU A 55 -11.44 7.84 6.58
CA LEU A 55 -11.62 9.07 7.34
C LEU A 55 -11.56 8.70 8.83
N PRO A 56 -10.95 9.53 9.68
CA PRO A 56 -11.05 9.36 11.13
C PRO A 56 -12.51 9.09 11.48
N LYS A 57 -12.79 8.10 12.34
CA LYS A 57 -14.17 7.74 12.76
C LYS A 57 -14.85 8.84 13.59
N LEU A 58 -14.52 10.10 13.36
CA LEU A 58 -15.05 11.27 14.05
C LEU A 58 -16.44 11.65 13.53
N GLY A 59 -16.95 11.03 12.45
CA GLY A 59 -18.18 11.42 11.76
C GLY A 59 -19.31 11.93 12.68
N PRO A 60 -19.86 11.09 13.58
CA PRO A 60 -20.93 11.52 14.48
C PRO A 60 -20.51 12.50 15.59
N TRP A 61 -19.22 12.54 15.95
CA TRP A 61 -18.70 13.32 17.08
C TRP A 61 -18.02 14.62 16.67
N ALA A 62 -17.88 14.90 15.36
CA ALA A 62 -17.16 16.06 14.85
C ALA A 62 -17.74 17.37 15.39
N ALA A 63 -19.08 17.52 15.35
CA ALA A 63 -19.77 18.70 15.84
C ALA A 63 -19.65 18.87 17.37
N ASP A 64 -19.67 17.76 18.12
CA ASP A 64 -19.49 17.80 19.57
C ASP A 64 -18.05 18.22 19.93
N LEU A 65 -17.07 17.73 19.19
CA LEU A 65 -15.67 18.08 19.38
C LEU A 65 -15.39 19.53 18.99
N GLU A 66 -15.97 20.04 17.90
CA GLU A 66 -15.91 21.47 17.52
C GLU A 66 -16.50 22.35 18.61
N ARG A 67 -17.70 22.02 19.12
CA ARG A 67 -18.33 22.75 20.22
C ARG A 67 -17.47 22.75 21.49
N LEU A 68 -16.88 21.61 21.84
CA LEU A 68 -15.97 21.51 22.98
C LEU A 68 -14.69 22.32 22.77
N LEU A 69 -14.14 22.34 21.55
CA LEU A 69 -12.97 23.12 21.20
C LEU A 69 -13.24 24.62 21.32
N GLU A 70 -14.36 25.10 20.79
CA GLU A 70 -14.78 26.50 20.87
C GLU A 70 -14.98 26.93 22.32
N ALA A 71 -15.69 26.11 23.12
CA ALA A 71 -15.89 26.36 24.54
C ALA A 71 -14.57 26.40 25.32
N MET A 72 -13.59 25.55 24.95
CA MET A 72 -12.27 25.55 25.58
C MET A 72 -11.45 26.78 25.17
N ASN A 73 -11.47 27.17 23.90
CA ASN A 73 -10.76 28.35 23.40
C ASN A 73 -11.33 29.65 24.00
N ALA A 74 -12.65 29.75 24.16
CA ALA A 74 -13.29 30.88 24.82
C ALA A 74 -12.92 31.01 26.31
N ARG A 75 -12.52 29.89 26.95
CA ARG A 75 -12.09 29.84 28.36
C ARG A 75 -10.58 30.00 28.54
N ARG A 76 -9.80 29.91 27.46
CA ARG A 76 -8.36 30.13 27.51
C ARG A 76 -8.13 31.64 27.42
N PRO A 77 -7.49 32.31 28.40
CA PRO A 77 -7.01 33.66 28.16
C PRO A 77 -6.04 33.60 26.96
N ALA A 78 -6.16 34.55 26.04
CA ALA A 78 -5.20 34.66 24.95
C ALA A 78 -3.80 34.74 25.58
N ASN A 79 -2.95 33.76 25.30
CA ASN A 79 -1.55 33.84 25.69
C ASN A 79 -0.95 34.97 24.84
N GLY A 80 -0.86 36.16 25.44
CA GLY A 80 0.04 37.24 25.04
C GLY A 80 1.42 37.03 25.65
#